data_AF-A0A2V6DYN4-F1
#
_entry.id   AF-A0A2V6DYN4-F1
#
_cell.length_a   1.000
_cell.length_b   1.000
_cell.length_c   1.000
_cell.angle_alpha   90.00
_cell.angle_beta   90.00
_cell.angle_gamma   90.00
#
_symmetry.space_group_name_H-M   'P 1'
#
loop_
_entity.id
_entity.type
_entity.pdbx_description
1 polymer ?
#
loop_
_entity_poly.entity_id
_entity_poly.type
_entity_poly.pdbx_seq_one_letter_code
_entity_poly.pdbx_strand_id
1 'polypeptide(L)'
;MQKKNSNTSARSRVLVLVDESNVGSSVRTVGRGLDWIKLRDFLAGPNTGRELIEMVVYAGLPPAMPIWQEERDKKNKFMQWLRSNGFMVVTKDGSPAEEGRYKANVDVMMAIDALELSVEMQPDVVILVTGDTDFAYLAIKLRRRGIRVEVASVSQNLGNILRSAANEVIDLAQLFRTFEMIQEPAPARAMPPRQNQQEGRPQPQRPPNQQQLLGRP
;
A
#
# COMPACT_ATOMS: atom_id res chain seq x y z
N MET A 1 -4.56 -50.40 -28.79
CA MET A 1 -4.22 -49.73 -27.52
C MET A 1 -3.48 -48.43 -27.83
N GLN A 2 -4.20 -47.31 -27.88
CA GLN A 2 -3.59 -45.99 -28.06
C GLN A 2 -3.05 -45.51 -26.72
N LYS A 3 -1.73 -45.34 -26.61
CA LYS A 3 -1.09 -44.64 -25.49
C LYS A 3 -1.56 -43.18 -25.54
N LYS A 4 -2.43 -42.79 -24.60
CA LYS A 4 -2.66 -41.37 -24.29
C LYS A 4 -1.37 -40.84 -23.68
N ASN A 5 -0.57 -40.15 -24.49
CA ASN A 5 0.49 -39.29 -23.99
C ASN A 5 -0.18 -38.10 -23.28
N SER A 6 -0.43 -38.24 -21.98
CA SER A 6 -0.77 -37.09 -21.12
C SER A 6 0.51 -36.30 -20.86
N ASN A 7 1.03 -35.61 -21.87
CA ASN A 7 2.04 -34.58 -21.66
C ASN A 7 1.31 -33.29 -21.27
N THR A 8 0.62 -33.31 -20.14
CA THR A 8 0.24 -32.09 -19.45
C THR A 8 1.57 -31.52 -18.95
N SER A 9 2.12 -30.52 -19.63
CA SER A 9 3.25 -29.74 -19.10
C SER A 9 2.91 -29.38 -17.66
N ALA A 10 3.65 -29.91 -16.69
CA ALA A 10 3.43 -29.58 -15.29
C ALA A 10 3.52 -28.05 -15.14
N ARG A 11 2.46 -27.45 -14.58
CA ARG A 11 2.45 -26.00 -14.33
C ARG A 11 3.43 -25.73 -13.20
N SER A 12 4.27 -24.71 -13.35
CA SER A 12 5.19 -24.31 -12.28
C SER A 12 4.40 -23.81 -11.07
N ARG A 13 4.66 -24.42 -9.92
CA ARG A 13 4.04 -24.05 -8.65
C ARG A 13 4.71 -22.78 -8.12
N VAL A 14 3.91 -21.76 -7.85
CA VAL A 14 4.42 -20.43 -7.48
C VAL A 14 3.94 -20.01 -6.10
N LEU A 15 4.88 -19.56 -5.27
CA LEU A 15 4.62 -18.87 -4.01
C LEU A 15 4.91 -17.38 -4.21
N VAL A 16 3.98 -16.52 -3.82
CA VAL A 16 4.14 -15.07 -3.95
C VAL A 16 4.15 -14.43 -2.57
N LEU A 17 5.19 -13.64 -2.29
CA LEU A 17 5.37 -12.96 -1.02
C LEU A 17 5.43 -11.46 -1.30
N VAL A 18 4.53 -10.71 -0.68
CA VAL A 18 4.29 -9.30 -1.01
C VAL A 18 4.58 -8.39 0.17
N ASP A 19 5.45 -7.42 -0.05
CA ASP A 19 5.60 -6.27 0.85
C ASP A 19 4.60 -5.18 0.43
N GLU A 20 3.53 -5.02 1.22
CA GLU A 20 2.46 -4.06 0.95
C GLU A 20 2.97 -2.62 0.86
N SER A 21 3.92 -2.26 1.71
CA SER A 21 4.46 -0.90 1.78
C SER A 21 5.27 -0.55 0.53
N ASN A 22 5.99 -1.54 -0.02
CA ASN A 22 6.78 -1.40 -1.23
C ASN A 22 5.90 -1.34 -2.49
N VAL A 23 4.84 -2.14 -2.54
CA VAL A 23 3.82 -2.05 -3.61
C VAL A 23 3.15 -0.68 -3.60
N GLY A 24 2.69 -0.20 -2.43
CA GLY A 24 2.08 1.11 -2.30
C GLY A 24 3.01 2.25 -2.73
N SER A 25 4.31 2.15 -2.41
CA SER A 25 5.33 3.10 -2.86
C SER A 25 5.51 3.09 -4.37
N SER A 26 5.53 1.91 -4.98
CA SER A 26 5.66 1.73 -6.43
C SER A 26 4.47 2.26 -7.21
N VAL A 27 3.27 2.10 -6.68
CA VAL A 27 2.02 2.63 -7.23
C VAL A 27 2.02 4.16 -7.22
N ARG A 28 2.46 4.78 -6.11
CA ARG A 28 2.65 6.24 -6.00
C ARG A 28 3.68 6.76 -7.01
N THR A 29 4.81 6.07 -7.20
CA THR A 29 5.82 6.43 -8.21
C THR A 29 5.23 6.48 -9.63
N VAL A 30 4.28 5.61 -9.95
CA VAL A 30 3.64 5.55 -11.28
C VAL A 30 2.42 6.50 -11.40
N GLY A 31 1.91 7.02 -10.27
CA GLY A 31 0.76 7.95 -10.25
C GLY A 31 -0.57 7.30 -10.61
N ARG A 32 -0.70 5.99 -10.39
CA ARG A 32 -1.91 5.20 -10.69
C ARG A 32 -2.47 4.55 -9.43
N GLY A 33 -3.68 4.00 -9.51
CA GLY A 33 -4.29 3.19 -8.45
C GLY A 33 -3.68 1.78 -8.40
N LEU A 34 -4.20 0.93 -7.52
CA LEU A 34 -3.75 -0.47 -7.38
C LEU A 34 -4.96 -1.40 -7.32
N ASP A 35 -4.98 -2.38 -8.21
CA ASP A 35 -5.93 -3.49 -8.19
C ASP A 35 -5.18 -4.78 -7.80
N TRP A 36 -5.41 -5.24 -6.57
CA TRP A 36 -4.73 -6.41 -5.99
C TRP A 36 -5.11 -7.71 -6.69
N ILE A 37 -6.34 -7.82 -7.19
CA ILE A 37 -6.80 -9.01 -7.91
C ILE A 37 -6.08 -9.08 -9.25
N LYS A 38 -6.01 -7.96 -9.98
CA LYS A 38 -5.23 -7.90 -11.23
C LYS A 38 -3.74 -8.10 -11.01
N LEU A 39 -3.17 -7.65 -9.89
CA LEU A 39 -1.78 -7.94 -9.53
C LEU A 39 -1.55 -9.44 -9.35
N ARG A 40 -2.41 -10.12 -8.59
CA ARG A 40 -2.36 -11.58 -8.44
C ARG A 40 -2.47 -12.29 -9.78
N ASP A 41 -3.45 -11.90 -10.59
CA ASP A 41 -3.72 -12.56 -11.87
C ASP A 41 -2.60 -12.29 -12.89
N PHE A 42 -1.95 -11.14 -12.83
CA PHE A 42 -0.77 -10.82 -13.64
C PHE A 42 0.44 -11.68 -13.27
N LEU A 43 0.69 -11.88 -11.97
CA LEU A 43 1.85 -12.64 -11.48
C LEU A 43 1.66 -14.16 -11.54
N ALA A 44 0.44 -14.63 -11.27
CA ALA A 44 0.14 -16.04 -11.06
C ALA A 44 -1.27 -16.45 -11.51
N GLY A 45 -1.92 -15.67 -12.37
CA GLY A 45 -3.26 -15.99 -12.87
C GLY A 45 -3.27 -17.13 -13.89
N PRO A 46 -4.48 -17.55 -14.33
CA PRO A 46 -4.65 -18.72 -15.21
C PRO A 46 -3.88 -18.65 -16.53
N ASN A 47 -3.64 -17.43 -17.03
CA ASN A 47 -2.98 -17.17 -18.31
C ASN A 47 -1.45 -17.25 -18.23
N THR A 48 -0.88 -17.31 -17.02
CA THR A 48 0.58 -17.37 -16.82
C THR A 48 1.15 -18.77 -17.01
N GLY A 49 0.28 -19.80 -17.04
CA GLY A 49 0.71 -21.20 -17.01
C GLY A 49 1.28 -21.66 -15.65
N ARG A 50 1.16 -20.83 -14.61
CA ARG A 50 1.60 -21.11 -13.24
C ARG A 50 0.44 -21.62 -12.39
N GLU A 51 0.76 -22.39 -11.36
CA GLU A 51 -0.18 -22.80 -10.31
C GLU A 51 0.16 -22.02 -9.04
N LEU A 52 -0.68 -21.05 -8.67
CA LEU A 52 -0.51 -20.31 -7.43
C LEU A 52 -0.73 -21.25 -6.24
N ILE A 53 0.31 -21.47 -5.44
CA ILE A 53 0.20 -22.16 -4.15
C ILE A 53 -0.48 -21.23 -3.15
N GLU A 54 0.13 -20.06 -2.95
CA GLU A 54 -0.36 -19.04 -2.02
C GLU A 54 0.21 -17.66 -2.39
N MET A 55 -0.54 -16.61 -2.07
CA MET A 55 -0.06 -15.23 -2.12
C MET A 55 -0.18 -14.59 -0.73
N VAL A 56 0.96 -14.39 -0.08
CA VAL A 56 1.06 -13.85 1.27
C VAL A 56 1.39 -12.36 1.22
N VAL A 57 0.54 -11.54 1.82
CA VAL A 57 0.71 -10.09 1.93
C VAL A 57 1.15 -9.72 3.34
N TYR A 58 2.34 -9.14 3.43
CA TYR A 58 2.93 -8.66 4.66
C TYR A 58 2.65 -7.17 4.81
N ALA A 59 1.99 -6.78 5.90
CA ALA A 59 1.58 -5.41 6.13
C ALA A 59 1.90 -4.93 7.55
N GLY A 60 2.53 -3.77 7.63
CA GLY A 60 2.69 -3.03 8.88
C GLY A 60 1.42 -2.26 9.22
N LEU A 61 0.91 -2.41 10.45
CA LEU A 61 -0.23 -1.64 10.95
C LEU A 61 0.27 -0.41 11.73
N PRO A 62 -0.47 0.71 11.73
CA PRO A 62 -0.19 1.82 12.63
C PRO A 62 -0.22 1.31 14.09
N PRO A 63 0.60 1.86 15.00
CA PRO A 63 0.64 1.42 16.39
C PRO A 63 -0.75 1.46 17.02
N ALA A 64 -1.02 0.54 17.94
CA ALA A 64 -2.27 0.47 18.70
C ALA A 64 -2.34 1.59 19.76
N MET A 65 -2.35 2.85 19.32
CA MET A 65 -2.48 4.02 20.18
C MET A 65 -3.59 4.95 19.66
N PRO A 66 -4.25 5.71 20.55
CA PRO A 66 -5.38 6.57 20.18
C PRO A 66 -5.09 7.53 19.03
N ILE A 67 -3.87 8.05 18.94
CA ILE A 67 -3.47 9.03 17.92
C ILE A 67 -3.45 8.46 16.48
N TRP A 68 -3.37 7.14 16.32
CA TRP A 68 -3.43 6.46 15.02
C TRP A 68 -4.66 5.57 14.86
N GLN A 69 -5.65 5.66 15.75
CA GLN A 69 -6.80 4.75 15.75
C GLN A 69 -7.57 4.79 14.42
N GLU A 70 -7.84 5.99 13.89
CA GLU A 70 -8.58 6.14 12.63
C GLU A 70 -7.82 5.55 11.43
N GLU A 71 -6.51 5.78 11.37
CA GLU A 71 -5.63 5.22 10.33
C GLU A 71 -5.56 3.69 10.45
N ARG A 72 -5.43 3.19 11.67
CA ARG A 72 -5.41 1.75 11.97
C ARG A 72 -6.72 1.08 11.57
N ASP A 73 -7.86 1.70 11.83
CA ASP A 73 -9.18 1.16 11.46
C ASP A 73 -9.35 1.11 9.94
N LYS A 74 -8.93 2.15 9.22
CA LYS A 74 -8.90 2.16 7.74
C LYS A 74 -8.02 1.03 7.21
N LYS A 75 -6.80 0.89 7.76
CA LYS A 75 -5.88 -0.17 7.32
C LYS A 75 -6.42 -1.57 7.64
N ASN A 76 -7.01 -1.77 8.82
CA ASN A 76 -7.65 -3.03 9.20
C ASN A 76 -8.79 -3.42 8.27
N LYS A 77 -9.67 -2.47 7.89
CA LYS A 77 -10.73 -2.73 6.89
C LYS A 77 -10.14 -3.20 5.57
N PHE A 78 -9.06 -2.57 5.12
CA PHE A 78 -8.35 -2.99 3.90
C PHE A 78 -7.72 -4.39 4.05
N MET A 79 -7.09 -4.70 5.19
CA MET A 79 -6.57 -6.05 5.46
C MET A 79 -7.67 -7.11 5.47
N GLN A 80 -8.85 -6.79 6.01
CA GLN A 80 -10.00 -7.70 5.98
C GLN A 80 -10.51 -7.90 4.56
N TRP A 81 -10.55 -6.84 3.75
CA TRP A 81 -10.90 -6.96 2.33
C TRP A 81 -9.93 -7.89 1.58
N LEU A 82 -8.62 -7.79 1.80
CA LEU A 82 -7.63 -8.71 1.22
C LEU A 82 -7.93 -10.16 1.60
N ARG A 83 -8.15 -10.44 2.90
CA ARG A 83 -8.50 -11.81 3.36
C ARG A 83 -9.76 -12.34 2.69
N SER A 84 -10.81 -11.52 2.60
CA SER A 84 -12.07 -11.91 1.93
C SER A 84 -11.91 -12.17 0.43
N ASN A 85 -10.85 -11.68 -0.20
CA ASN A 85 -10.53 -11.93 -1.62
C ASN A 85 -9.50 -13.07 -1.82
N GLY A 86 -9.22 -13.84 -0.77
CA GLY A 86 -8.38 -15.05 -0.83
C GLY A 86 -6.89 -14.80 -0.74
N PHE A 87 -6.46 -13.64 -0.24
CA PHE A 87 -5.06 -13.40 0.09
C PHE A 87 -4.77 -13.88 1.52
N MET A 88 -3.66 -14.57 1.73
CA MET A 88 -3.12 -14.75 3.07
C MET A 88 -2.51 -13.41 3.53
N VAL A 89 -2.90 -12.93 4.71
CA VAL A 89 -2.46 -11.60 5.20
C VAL A 89 -1.82 -11.72 6.57
N VAL A 90 -0.53 -11.41 6.61
CA VAL A 90 0.29 -11.38 7.82
C VAL A 90 0.52 -9.92 8.21
N THR A 91 0.19 -9.59 9.46
CA THR A 91 0.27 -8.20 9.96
C THR A 91 1.22 -8.10 11.13
N LYS A 92 1.95 -6.98 11.20
CA LYS A 92 2.78 -6.62 12.36
C LYS A 92 2.44 -5.22 12.83
N ASP A 93 2.29 -5.05 14.15
CA ASP A 93 2.08 -3.73 14.73
C ASP A 93 3.35 -2.88 14.60
N GLY A 94 3.15 -1.65 14.12
CA GLY A 94 4.18 -0.63 14.08
C GLY A 94 4.55 -0.15 15.48
N SER A 95 5.73 0.45 15.58
CA SER A 95 6.20 1.14 16.76
C SER A 95 6.20 2.65 16.52
N PRO A 96 5.86 3.46 17.55
CA PRO A 96 6.03 4.91 17.49
C PRO A 96 7.46 5.30 17.09
N ALA A 97 7.58 6.35 16.29
CA ALA A 97 8.83 7.00 15.96
C ALA A 97 8.76 8.47 16.39
N GLU A 98 9.84 9.21 16.15
CA GLU A 98 9.89 10.64 16.44
C GLU A 98 8.85 11.43 15.63
N GLU A 99 8.45 12.58 16.17
CA GLU A 99 7.58 13.56 15.48
C GLU A 99 6.20 13.03 15.05
N GLY A 100 5.59 12.14 15.85
CA GLY A 100 4.25 11.62 15.56
C GLY A 100 4.18 10.65 14.37
N ARG A 101 5.34 10.18 13.90
CA ARG A 101 5.44 9.13 12.89
C ARG A 101 5.45 7.76 13.54
N TYR A 102 5.29 6.71 12.74
CA TYR A 102 5.49 5.34 13.17
C TYR A 102 6.31 4.57 12.14
N LYS A 103 6.96 3.50 12.59
CA LYS A 103 7.68 2.54 11.73
C LYS A 103 7.07 1.17 11.89
N ALA A 104 6.76 0.53 10.79
CA ALA A 104 6.22 -0.82 10.77
C ALA A 104 6.98 -1.64 9.70
N ASN A 105 8.11 -2.23 10.09
CA ASN A 105 8.94 -3.06 9.22
C ASN A 105 8.54 -4.54 9.37
N VAL A 106 8.24 -5.16 8.23
CA VAL A 106 7.81 -6.57 8.13
C VAL A 106 8.88 -7.48 7.52
N ASP A 107 10.05 -6.96 7.17
CA ASP A 107 11.05 -7.64 6.33
C ASP A 107 11.59 -8.91 6.97
N VAL A 108 11.90 -8.84 8.27
CA VAL A 108 12.39 -10.01 9.02
C VAL A 108 11.34 -11.11 9.07
N MET A 109 10.07 -10.75 9.27
CA MET A 109 8.96 -11.70 9.31
C MET A 109 8.77 -12.35 7.95
N MET A 110 8.70 -11.53 6.89
CA MET A 110 8.63 -11.99 5.51
C MET A 110 9.80 -12.90 5.13
N ALA A 111 11.02 -12.58 5.57
CA ALA A 111 12.20 -13.39 5.26
C ALA A 111 12.23 -14.75 5.98
N ILE A 112 11.74 -14.81 7.22
CA ILE A 112 11.60 -16.06 7.98
C ILE A 112 10.55 -16.94 7.30
N ASP A 113 9.35 -16.41 7.09
CA ASP A 113 8.25 -17.13 6.46
C ASP A 113 8.63 -17.58 5.04
N ALA A 114 9.33 -16.74 4.26
CA ALA A 114 9.78 -17.11 2.93
C ALA A 114 10.61 -18.41 2.93
N LEU A 115 11.49 -18.58 3.91
CA LEU A 115 12.32 -19.78 4.03
C LEU A 115 11.52 -20.97 4.54
N GLU A 116 10.62 -20.77 5.50
CA GLU A 116 9.76 -21.81 6.08
C GLU A 116 8.76 -22.34 5.05
N LEU A 117 7.95 -21.46 4.46
CA LEU A 117 6.97 -21.80 3.42
C LEU A 117 7.65 -22.45 2.21
N SER A 118 8.87 -22.04 1.86
CA SER A 118 9.64 -22.68 0.78
C SER A 118 10.05 -24.12 1.10
N VAL A 119 10.25 -24.46 2.37
CA VAL A 119 10.53 -25.84 2.80
C VAL A 119 9.26 -26.67 2.81
N GLU A 120 8.17 -26.12 3.34
CA GLU A 120 6.92 -26.85 3.51
C GLU A 120 6.18 -27.05 2.20
N MET A 121 6.05 -25.99 1.40
CA MET A 121 5.25 -25.98 0.19
C MET A 121 6.03 -26.42 -1.07
N GLN A 122 7.37 -26.38 -0.99
CA GLN A 122 8.29 -26.74 -2.07
C GLN A 122 7.90 -26.12 -3.42
N PRO A 123 7.87 -24.77 -3.52
CA PRO A 123 7.54 -24.09 -4.76
C PRO A 123 8.65 -24.24 -5.81
N ASP A 124 8.28 -24.30 -7.09
CA ASP A 124 9.24 -24.21 -8.19
C ASP A 124 9.75 -22.78 -8.35
N VAL A 125 8.86 -21.81 -8.11
CA VAL A 125 9.12 -20.38 -8.26
C VAL A 125 8.66 -19.63 -7.01
N VAL A 126 9.52 -18.73 -6.50
CA VAL A 126 9.15 -17.73 -5.51
C VAL A 126 9.20 -16.35 -6.15
N ILE A 127 8.10 -15.61 -6.09
CA ILE A 127 8.05 -14.20 -6.50
C ILE A 127 8.10 -13.34 -5.25
N LEU A 128 9.15 -12.53 -5.13
CA LEU A 128 9.26 -11.47 -4.12
C LEU A 128 8.74 -10.17 -4.71
N VAL A 129 7.61 -9.68 -4.20
CA VAL A 129 7.03 -8.41 -4.64
C VAL A 129 7.55 -7.29 -3.73
N THR A 130 8.78 -6.87 -3.99
CA THR A 130 9.51 -5.81 -3.28
C THR A 130 10.67 -5.30 -4.15
N GLY A 131 11.04 -4.03 -3.96
CA GLY A 131 12.25 -3.43 -4.54
C GLY A 131 13.43 -3.33 -3.57
N ASP A 132 13.26 -3.71 -2.31
CA ASP A 132 14.25 -3.49 -1.24
C ASP A 132 15.48 -4.40 -1.36
N THR A 133 16.67 -3.80 -1.33
CA THR A 133 17.95 -4.49 -1.42
C THR A 133 18.21 -5.49 -0.30
N ASP A 134 17.57 -5.32 0.86
CA ASP A 134 17.80 -6.18 2.03
C ASP A 134 17.33 -7.63 1.77
N PHE A 135 16.41 -7.84 0.82
CA PHE A 135 15.99 -9.16 0.39
C PHE A 135 16.96 -9.86 -0.57
N ALA A 136 18.05 -9.22 -1.01
CA ALA A 136 18.99 -9.84 -1.94
C ALA A 136 19.61 -11.12 -1.36
N TYR A 137 19.91 -11.14 -0.06
CA TYR A 137 20.44 -12.33 0.58
C TYR A 137 19.39 -13.45 0.71
N LEU A 138 18.12 -13.10 0.94
CA LEU A 138 17.01 -14.06 0.91
C LEU A 138 16.90 -14.72 -0.47
N ALA A 139 16.95 -13.92 -1.55
CA ALA A 139 16.91 -14.43 -2.92
C ALA A 139 18.03 -15.46 -3.18
N ILE A 140 19.25 -15.17 -2.73
CA ILE A 140 20.38 -16.12 -2.83
C ILE A 140 20.09 -17.41 -2.05
N LYS A 141 19.53 -17.32 -0.84
CA LYS A 141 19.22 -18.49 -0.01
C LYS A 141 18.15 -19.38 -0.63
N LEU A 142 17.09 -18.79 -1.18
CA LEU A 142 16.05 -19.52 -1.90
C LEU A 142 16.62 -20.21 -3.15
N ARG A 143 17.44 -19.51 -3.94
CA ARG A 143 18.11 -20.10 -5.12
C ARG A 143 19.01 -21.28 -4.77
N ARG A 144 19.73 -21.23 -3.64
CA ARG A 144 20.55 -22.36 -3.16
C ARG A 144 19.73 -23.60 -2.81
N ARG A 145 18.42 -23.46 -2.60
CA ARG A 145 17.48 -24.57 -2.40
C ARG A 145 16.91 -25.11 -3.72
N GLY A 146 17.38 -24.62 -4.87
CA GLY A 146 16.90 -25.04 -6.19
C GLY A 146 15.65 -24.28 -6.68
N ILE A 147 15.19 -23.28 -5.93
CA ILE A 147 13.99 -22.50 -6.26
C ILE A 147 14.36 -21.39 -7.24
N ARG A 148 13.55 -21.20 -8.30
CA ARG A 148 13.67 -20.01 -9.16
C ARG A 148 13.13 -18.79 -8.42
N VAL A 149 13.93 -17.76 -8.26
CA VAL A 149 13.51 -16.52 -7.59
C VAL A 149 13.28 -15.42 -8.62
N GLU A 150 12.08 -14.86 -8.61
CA GLU A 150 11.71 -13.72 -9.43
C GLU A 150 11.40 -12.54 -8.51
N VAL A 151 11.73 -11.33 -8.95
CA VAL A 151 11.45 -10.11 -8.19
C VAL A 151 10.50 -9.25 -9.00
N ALA A 152 9.37 -8.89 -8.41
CA ALA A 152 8.38 -8.02 -9.03
C ALA A 152 8.42 -6.64 -8.38
N SER A 153 8.83 -5.63 -9.14
CA SER A 153 8.88 -4.23 -8.68
C SER A 153 8.85 -3.28 -9.86
N VAL A 154 8.66 -1.99 -9.59
CA VAL A 154 8.85 -0.94 -10.59
C VAL A 154 10.36 -0.68 -10.70
N SER A 155 10.89 -0.58 -11.92
CA SER A 155 12.35 -0.48 -12.16
C SER A 155 13.02 0.66 -11.37
N GLN A 156 12.34 1.78 -11.13
CA GLN A 156 12.82 2.92 -10.36
C GLN A 156 13.01 2.60 -8.86
N ASN A 157 12.26 1.63 -8.32
CA ASN A 157 12.28 1.27 -6.91
C ASN A 157 13.11 0.00 -6.65
N LEU A 158 13.59 -0.67 -7.70
CA LEU A 158 14.35 -1.91 -7.58
C LEU A 158 15.84 -1.64 -7.40
N GLY A 159 16.37 -2.02 -6.24
CA GLY A 159 17.80 -1.95 -5.98
C GLY A 159 18.64 -2.92 -6.84
N ASN A 160 19.80 -2.44 -7.30
CA ASN A 160 20.69 -3.20 -8.20
C ASN A 160 21.17 -4.52 -7.59
N ILE A 161 21.43 -4.56 -6.28
CA ILE A 161 21.90 -5.77 -5.59
C ILE A 161 20.82 -6.87 -5.63
N LEU A 162 19.56 -6.51 -5.37
CA LEU A 162 18.43 -7.45 -5.45
C LEU A 162 18.20 -7.91 -6.89
N ARG A 163 18.26 -6.99 -7.86
CA ARG A 163 18.18 -7.32 -9.29
C ARG A 163 19.19 -8.39 -9.71
N SER A 164 20.44 -8.26 -9.28
CA SER A 164 21.50 -9.24 -9.59
C SER A 164 21.37 -10.55 -8.82
N ALA A 165 20.70 -10.55 -7.66
CA ALA A 165 20.49 -11.74 -6.84
C ALA A 165 19.33 -12.62 -7.34
N ALA A 166 18.36 -12.06 -8.07
CA ALA A 166 17.22 -12.79 -8.63
C ALA A 166 17.56 -13.52 -9.94
N ASN A 167 16.72 -14.48 -10.33
CA ASN A 167 16.78 -15.12 -11.65
C ASN A 167 16.12 -14.26 -12.74
N GLU A 168 15.07 -13.52 -12.38
CA GLU A 168 14.30 -12.66 -13.30
C GLU A 168 13.70 -11.48 -12.55
N VAL A 169 13.46 -10.40 -13.29
CA VAL A 169 12.75 -9.22 -12.80
C VAL A 169 11.48 -9.03 -13.61
N ILE A 170 10.35 -8.92 -12.91
CA ILE A 170 9.04 -8.61 -13.47
C ILE A 170 8.79 -7.11 -13.25
N ASP A 171 8.71 -6.34 -14.34
CA ASP A 171 8.40 -4.91 -14.26
C ASP A 171 6.90 -4.66 -14.05
N LEU A 172 6.53 -4.20 -12.86
CA LEU A 172 5.15 -3.88 -12.51
C LEU A 172 4.66 -2.56 -13.11
N ALA A 173 5.55 -1.73 -13.65
CA ALA A 173 5.17 -0.43 -14.17
C ALA A 173 4.16 -0.53 -15.33
N GLN A 174 4.27 -1.57 -16.17
CA GLN A 174 3.31 -1.80 -17.25
C GLN A 174 1.92 -2.12 -16.71
N LEU A 175 1.83 -3.01 -15.71
CA LEU A 175 0.57 -3.35 -15.07
C LEU A 175 -0.06 -2.11 -14.42
N PHE A 176 0.71 -1.36 -13.63
CA PHE A 176 0.19 -0.19 -12.91
C PHE A 176 -0.34 0.89 -13.85
N ARG A 177 0.26 1.07 -15.04
CA ARG A 177 -0.25 1.98 -16.08
C ARG A 177 -1.63 1.60 -16.62
N THR A 178 -2.07 0.35 -16.47
CA THR A 178 -3.43 -0.09 -16.86
C THR A 178 -4.49 0.28 -15.82
N PHE A 179 -4.08 0.66 -14.61
CA PHE A 179 -5.00 1.02 -13.54
C PHE A 179 -5.45 2.47 -13.65
N GLU A 180 -6.65 2.76 -13.16
CA GLU A 180 -7.19 4.13 -13.11
C GLU A 180 -6.29 5.03 -12.27
N MET A 181 -6.28 6.34 -12.54
CA MET A 181 -5.48 7.26 -11.74
C MET A 181 -6.06 7.42 -10.34
N ILE A 182 -5.20 7.60 -9.33
CA ILE A 182 -5.66 8.05 -8.03
C ILE A 182 -6.16 9.49 -8.22
N GLN A 183 -7.48 9.71 -8.14
CA GLN A 183 -7.99 11.05 -7.94
C GLN A 183 -7.66 11.44 -6.50
N GLU A 184 -6.59 12.21 -6.29
CA GLU A 184 -6.50 12.97 -5.05
C GLU A 184 -7.72 13.89 -4.98
N PRO A 185 -8.50 13.90 -3.88
CA PRO A 185 -9.51 14.93 -3.72
C PRO A 185 -8.80 16.28 -3.84
N ALA A 186 -9.24 17.09 -4.80
CA ALA A 186 -8.70 18.43 -5.00
C ALA A 186 -8.63 19.12 -3.62
N PRO A 187 -7.51 19.79 -3.26
CA PRO A 187 -7.46 20.53 -2.02
C PRO A 187 -8.67 21.46 -2.01
N ALA A 188 -9.51 21.33 -0.98
CA ALA A 188 -10.67 22.18 -0.82
C ALA A 188 -10.20 23.61 -1.02
N ARG A 189 -10.65 24.26 -2.10
CA ARG A 189 -10.33 25.67 -2.37
C ARG A 189 -10.62 26.41 -1.07
N ALA A 190 -9.56 26.93 -0.44
CA ALA A 190 -9.72 27.78 0.72
C ALA A 190 -10.72 28.87 0.31
N MET A 191 -11.93 28.83 0.87
CA MET A 191 -12.85 29.94 0.72
C MET A 191 -12.11 31.17 1.23
N PRO A 192 -12.02 32.26 0.45
CA PRO A 192 -11.43 33.49 0.97
C PRO A 192 -12.19 33.85 2.26
N PRO A 193 -11.49 34.29 3.32
CA PRO A 193 -12.13 34.62 4.56
C PRO A 193 -13.25 35.63 4.29
N ARG A 194 -14.48 35.30 4.71
CA ARG A 194 -15.59 36.25 4.73
C ARG A 194 -15.13 37.45 5.53
N GLN A 195 -14.90 38.58 4.87
CA GLN A 195 -14.76 39.87 5.54
C GLN A 195 -16.03 40.08 6.36
N ASN A 196 -15.90 40.08 7.68
CA ASN A 196 -16.92 40.55 8.59
C ASN A 196 -17.19 42.03 8.25
N GLN A 197 -18.26 42.29 7.49
CA GLN A 197 -18.91 43.60 7.50
C GLN A 197 -19.58 43.77 8.87
N GLN A 198 -18.83 44.28 9.84
CA GLN A 198 -19.38 44.97 10.99
C GLN A 198 -19.29 46.47 10.71
N GLU A 199 -20.34 47.06 10.15
CA GLU A 199 -20.61 48.51 10.14
C GLU A 199 -22.05 48.68 9.61
N GLY A 200 -23.05 49.22 10.31
CA GLY A 200 -23.04 49.91 11.60
C GLY A 200 -24.34 49.68 12.37
N ARG A 201 -24.22 49.76 13.70
CA ARG A 201 -25.36 49.86 14.61
C ARG A 201 -25.99 51.25 14.49
N PRO A 202 -27.33 51.39 14.44
CA PRO A 202 -27.96 52.71 14.58
C PRO A 202 -27.75 53.23 16.01
N GLN A 203 -27.29 54.48 16.13
CA GLN A 203 -27.19 55.19 17.41
C GLN A 203 -28.59 55.48 17.99
N PRO A 204 -28.79 55.39 19.32
CA PRO A 204 -30.03 55.81 19.95
C PRO A 204 -30.17 57.34 19.96
N GLN A 205 -31.33 57.84 19.53
CA GLN A 205 -31.67 59.27 19.55
C GLN A 205 -31.76 59.78 21.00
N ARG A 206 -31.11 60.92 21.27
CA ARG A 206 -31.23 61.66 22.53
C ARG A 206 -32.57 62.43 22.57
N PRO A 207 -33.25 62.52 23.73
CA PRO A 207 -34.44 63.36 23.85
C PRO A 207 -34.06 64.86 23.88
N PRO A 208 -34.95 65.76 23.44
CA PRO A 208 -34.70 67.19 23.42
C PRO A 208 -34.80 67.81 24.83
N ASN A 209 -33.78 68.60 25.19
CA ASN A 209 -33.74 69.40 26.40
C ASN A 209 -34.77 70.55 26.33
N GLN A 210 -35.67 70.59 27.31
CA GLN A 210 -36.38 71.81 27.69
C GLN A 210 -35.43 72.69 28.50
N GLN A 211 -35.21 73.95 28.06
CA GLN A 211 -35.16 75.14 28.92
C GLN A 211 -34.67 76.36 28.15
N GLN A 212 -35.56 77.36 28.06
CA GLN A 212 -35.34 78.82 28.01
C GLN A 212 -36.67 79.41 27.48
N LEU A 213 -37.37 80.39 28.08
CA LEU A 213 -36.96 81.48 28.96
C LEU A 213 -38.12 81.91 29.87
N LEU A 214 -37.82 82.16 31.14
CA LEU A 214 -38.55 83.08 32.00
C LEU A 214 -37.69 84.34 32.17
N GLY A 215 -38.23 85.49 31.73
CA GLY A 215 -38.09 86.80 32.40
C GLY A 215 -36.80 87.62 32.19
N ARG A 216 -36.98 88.86 31.69
CA ARG A 216 -36.74 90.16 32.37
C ARG A 216 -36.69 91.31 31.33
N PRO A 217 -36.82 92.59 31.71
CA PRO A 217 -37.11 93.16 33.04
C PRO A 217 -38.58 93.58 33.24
#